data_AF-A0AAD2CGK5-F1
#
_entry.id   AF-A0AAD2CGK5-F1
#
_cell.length_a   1.000
_cell.length_b   1.000
_cell.length_c   1.000
_cell.angle_alpha   90.00
_cell.angle_beta   90.00
_cell.angle_gamma   90.00
#
_symmetry.space_group_name_H-M   'P 1'
#
loop_
_entity.id
_entity.type
_entity.pdbx_description
1 polymer ?
#
loop_
_entity_poly.entity_id
_entity_poly.type
_entity_poly.pdbx_seq_one_letter_code
_entity_poly.pdbx_strand_id
1 'polypeptide(L)'
;MAEETANINPDGSTTFEGAEESTMPPVEDSGDAGETAGEAFEEIAQGGDPAIYLLLVVMLLGVLFYIYKRKSKEDEDDFFDNLDGEKFNLKLPAEVDEYYAIKEKCLAAGWQPGTPPDKANPSPQHRMLAQALMKRAIGDIPLVTHIQKESSGMNKLYSQSMCSVKQWRSYQAAEAMVSSEVEEVRGEADEIEAGWSQVIWRQAMQYHNMLKQKHEMEQKAAADAAAKKMAIDQAKKKTMTEEEKIKAAEKAAAELIKAEEREKDSKNAFSGGVKKGFLDSKKGKKK
;
A
#
# COMPACT_ATOMS: atom_id res chain seq x y z
N MET A 1 -28.96 32.84 48.28
CA MET A 1 -29.80 33.56 47.30
C MET A 1 -29.68 32.81 46.00
N ALA A 2 -30.82 32.62 45.34
CA ALA A 2 -31.02 31.85 44.13
C ALA A 2 -30.12 32.31 42.97
N GLU A 3 -29.78 31.39 42.07
CA GLU A 3 -30.36 31.36 40.72
C GLU A 3 -29.97 30.04 40.03
N GLU A 4 -31.01 29.25 39.78
CA GLU A 4 -31.01 27.99 39.04
C GLU A 4 -31.02 28.34 37.54
N THR A 5 -30.05 27.83 36.77
CA THR A 5 -30.04 28.00 35.31
C THR A 5 -29.96 26.63 34.64
N ALA A 6 -31.07 26.24 34.01
CA ALA A 6 -31.17 25.04 33.19
C ALA A 6 -30.44 25.26 31.86
N ASN A 7 -29.46 24.40 31.56
CA ASN A 7 -28.80 24.38 30.25
C ASN A 7 -29.31 23.18 29.45
N ILE A 8 -29.86 23.45 28.27
CA ILE A 8 -30.53 22.49 27.39
C ILE A 8 -29.50 21.99 26.36
N ASN A 9 -29.28 20.67 26.29
CA ASN A 9 -28.43 20.07 25.26
C ASN A 9 -29.19 19.91 23.93
N PRO A 10 -28.50 20.02 22.78
CA PRO A 10 -29.09 19.99 21.43
C PRO A 10 -29.59 18.61 20.95
N ASP A 11 -29.67 17.60 21.83
CA ASP A 11 -30.15 16.24 21.49
C ASP A 11 -31.56 15.92 22.02
N GLY A 12 -32.22 16.87 22.69
CA GLY A 12 -33.60 16.72 23.13
C GLY A 12 -33.81 15.84 24.37
N SER A 13 -32.75 15.49 25.11
CA SER A 13 -32.90 14.82 26.41
C SER A 13 -32.84 15.84 27.57
N THR A 14 -33.87 15.81 28.43
CA THR A 14 -33.94 16.60 29.68
C THR A 14 -33.75 15.68 30.87
N THR A 15 -32.82 16.00 31.76
CA THR A 15 -32.71 15.41 33.11
C THR A 15 -33.80 15.95 34.02
N PHE A 16 -34.23 15.16 35.02
CA PHE A 16 -34.98 15.67 36.17
C PHE A 16 -34.40 15.10 37.47
N GLU A 17 -34.06 15.98 38.41
CA GLU A 17 -33.74 15.66 39.80
C GLU A 17 -35.02 15.74 40.67
N GLY A 18 -35.22 14.73 41.52
CA GLY A 18 -35.89 14.87 42.83
C GLY A 18 -37.38 14.55 42.92
N ALA A 19 -37.75 13.52 43.69
CA ALA A 19 -38.80 13.55 44.73
C ALA A 19 -39.14 12.12 45.21
N GLU A 20 -39.51 12.06 46.48
CA GLU A 20 -39.68 10.89 47.34
C GLU A 20 -41.00 10.13 47.14
N GLU A 21 -41.06 8.97 47.81
CA GLU A 21 -42.22 8.44 48.56
C GLU A 21 -43.14 7.36 47.94
N SER A 22 -43.07 6.18 48.60
CA SER A 22 -44.13 5.23 48.97
C SER A 22 -44.84 4.39 47.90
N THR A 23 -44.74 3.05 48.04
CA THR A 23 -45.84 2.16 48.50
C THR A 23 -45.49 0.67 48.29
N MET A 24 -45.47 -0.12 49.37
CA MET A 24 -45.72 -1.58 49.36
C MET A 24 -47.25 -1.84 49.32
N PRO A 25 -47.81 -3.08 49.35
CA PRO A 25 -47.43 -4.46 48.91
C PRO A 25 -48.55 -5.00 47.93
N PRO A 26 -48.90 -6.31 47.69
CA PRO A 26 -48.52 -7.58 48.35
C PRO A 26 -48.38 -8.89 47.51
N VAL A 27 -47.70 -9.89 48.12
CA VAL A 27 -48.10 -11.31 48.31
C VAL A 27 -47.93 -12.40 47.20
N GLU A 28 -47.29 -13.51 47.63
CA GLU A 28 -47.38 -14.96 47.25
C GLU A 28 -47.01 -15.40 45.82
N ASP A 29 -46.56 -16.62 45.53
CA ASP A 29 -45.96 -17.82 46.17
C ASP A 29 -45.73 -18.80 44.99
N SER A 30 -45.03 -19.91 45.22
CA SER A 30 -44.71 -21.05 44.33
C SER A 30 -43.53 -20.82 43.37
N GLY A 31 -42.47 -21.62 43.36
CA GLY A 31 -42.19 -22.88 44.03
C GLY A 31 -41.22 -23.67 43.15
N ASP A 32 -40.26 -24.31 43.80
CA ASP A 32 -39.53 -25.50 43.36
C ASP A 32 -38.36 -25.35 42.35
N ALA A 33 -37.15 -25.58 42.90
CA ALA A 33 -36.13 -26.54 42.42
C ALA A 33 -34.71 -26.00 42.61
N GLY A 34 -33.97 -26.55 43.58
CA GLY A 34 -32.52 -26.33 43.66
C GLY A 34 -31.88 -26.42 45.05
N GLU A 35 -32.33 -27.33 45.91
CA GLU A 35 -31.54 -27.80 47.05
C GLU A 35 -30.24 -28.45 46.55
N THR A 36 -29.15 -27.69 46.34
CA THR A 36 -27.76 -28.20 46.33
C THR A 36 -26.70 -27.06 46.27
N ALA A 37 -26.94 -25.90 46.88
CA ALA A 37 -25.94 -24.80 46.86
C ALA A 37 -25.80 -24.01 48.16
N GLY A 38 -26.58 -24.33 49.21
CA GLY A 38 -26.47 -23.65 50.51
C GLY A 38 -25.35 -24.20 51.40
N GLU A 39 -25.18 -25.51 51.43
CA GLU A 39 -24.30 -26.15 52.43
C GLU A 39 -22.80 -25.97 52.14
N ALA A 40 -22.41 -25.79 50.87
CA ALA A 40 -21.00 -25.59 50.51
C ALA A 40 -20.49 -24.15 50.74
N PHE A 41 -21.38 -23.18 50.92
CA PHE A 41 -21.00 -21.80 51.25
C PHE A 41 -21.10 -21.50 52.76
N GLU A 42 -22.00 -22.18 53.49
CA GLU A 42 -22.13 -22.00 54.94
C GLU A 42 -20.98 -22.67 55.74
N GLU A 43 -20.39 -23.76 55.25
CA GLU A 43 -19.25 -24.40 55.93
C GLU A 43 -17.91 -23.67 55.72
N ILE A 44 -17.83 -22.78 54.72
CA ILE A 44 -16.67 -21.89 54.53
C ILE A 44 -16.80 -20.64 55.44
N ALA A 45 -18.02 -20.20 55.76
CA ALA A 45 -18.23 -19.03 56.61
C ALA A 45 -18.02 -19.27 58.12
N GLN A 46 -18.05 -20.53 58.59
CA GLN A 46 -17.86 -20.86 60.01
C GLN A 46 -16.38 -21.15 60.34
N GLY A 47 -15.60 -20.08 60.54
CA GLY A 47 -14.32 -20.16 61.25
C GLY A 47 -13.10 -19.54 60.56
N GLY A 48 -13.25 -19.09 59.31
CA GLY A 48 -12.19 -18.35 58.61
C GLY A 48 -12.14 -16.89 59.07
N ASP A 49 -10.95 -16.39 59.40
CA ASP A 49 -10.72 -14.98 59.72
C ASP A 49 -11.25 -14.10 58.57
N PRO A 50 -12.15 -13.13 58.83
CA PRO A 50 -12.71 -12.23 57.79
C PRO A 50 -11.62 -11.52 56.96
N ALA A 51 -10.41 -11.36 57.50
CA ALA A 51 -9.26 -10.82 56.77
C ALA A 51 -8.84 -11.69 55.57
N ILE A 52 -8.99 -13.02 55.65
CA ILE A 52 -8.61 -13.96 54.59
C ILE A 52 -9.53 -13.82 53.38
N TYR A 53 -10.84 -13.65 53.62
CA TYR A 53 -11.81 -13.41 52.55
C TYR A 53 -11.56 -12.08 51.85
N LEU A 54 -11.22 -11.04 52.60
CA LEU A 54 -10.87 -9.73 52.03
C LEU A 54 -9.61 -9.81 51.17
N LEU A 55 -8.59 -10.54 51.62
CA LEU A 55 -7.34 -10.74 50.88
C LEU A 55 -7.58 -11.51 49.58
N LEU A 56 -8.41 -12.55 49.61
CA LEU A 56 -8.80 -13.30 48.39
C LEU A 56 -9.55 -12.42 47.39
N VAL A 57 -10.48 -11.57 47.85
CA VAL A 57 -11.21 -10.64 46.97
C VAL A 57 -10.27 -9.60 46.37
N VAL A 58 -9.34 -9.04 47.15
CA VAL A 58 -8.33 -8.08 46.65
C VAL A 58 -7.39 -8.75 45.64
N MET A 59 -6.98 -10.00 45.87
CA MET A 59 -6.20 -10.78 44.90
C MET A 59 -6.99 -11.03 43.61
N LEU A 60 -8.27 -11.39 43.70
CA LEU A 60 -9.14 -11.62 42.54
C LEU A 60 -9.34 -10.33 41.74
N LEU A 61 -9.60 -9.21 42.41
CA LEU A 61 -9.71 -7.89 41.77
C LEU A 61 -8.37 -7.45 41.17
N GLY A 62 -7.24 -7.73 41.83
CA GLY A 62 -5.91 -7.45 41.30
C GLY A 62 -5.61 -8.25 40.02
N VAL A 63 -5.98 -9.53 39.99
CA VAL A 63 -5.84 -10.39 38.80
C VAL A 63 -6.78 -9.94 37.68
N LEU A 64 -8.04 -9.64 37.99
CA LEU A 64 -9.00 -9.11 37.01
C LEU A 64 -8.56 -7.75 36.44
N PHE A 65 -8.05 -6.85 37.29
CA PHE A 65 -7.49 -5.57 36.86
C PHE A 65 -6.24 -5.76 36.00
N TYR A 66 -5.38 -6.72 36.35
CA TYR A 66 -4.21 -7.07 35.55
C TYR A 66 -4.61 -7.62 34.16
N ILE A 67 -5.60 -8.52 34.10
CA ILE A 67 -6.11 -9.08 32.84
C ILE A 67 -6.79 -7.99 31.99
N TYR A 68 -7.62 -7.14 32.60
CA TYR A 68 -8.27 -6.02 31.91
C TYR A 68 -7.24 -5.05 31.34
N LYS A 69 -6.23 -4.67 32.14
CA LYS A 69 -5.15 -3.78 31.69
C LYS A 69 -4.26 -4.43 30.62
N ARG A 70 -4.14 -5.76 30.63
CA ARG A 70 -3.41 -6.49 29.59
C ARG A 70 -4.19 -6.54 28.28
N LYS A 71 -5.49 -6.85 28.35
CA LYS A 71 -6.38 -6.95 27.19
C LYS A 71 -6.61 -5.59 26.51
N SER A 72 -6.83 -4.53 27.30
CA SER A 72 -6.97 -3.17 26.78
C SER A 72 -5.69 -2.66 26.08
N LYS A 73 -4.51 -3.17 26.45
CA LYS A 73 -3.25 -2.86 25.75
C LYS A 73 -3.13 -3.62 24.43
N GLU A 74 -3.49 -4.91 24.41
CA GLU A 74 -3.48 -5.73 23.19
C GLU A 74 -4.40 -5.13 22.11
N ASP A 75 -5.63 -4.72 22.48
CA ASP A 75 -6.59 -4.16 21.51
C ASP A 75 -6.19 -2.76 20.98
N GLU A 76 -5.55 -1.90 21.80
CA GLU A 76 -4.97 -0.63 21.33
C GLU A 76 -3.76 -0.88 20.42
N ASP A 77 -2.85 -1.76 20.84
CA ASP A 77 -1.62 -2.05 20.08
C ASP A 77 -1.94 -2.67 18.70
N ASP A 78 -2.94 -3.55 18.58
CA ASP A 78 -3.33 -4.18 17.31
C ASP A 78 -4.00 -3.21 16.30
N PHE A 79 -4.76 -2.22 16.79
CA PHE A 79 -5.36 -1.18 15.95
C PHE A 79 -4.29 -0.25 15.36
N PHE A 80 -3.32 0.17 16.17
CA PHE A 80 -2.20 1.00 15.70
C PHE A 80 -1.18 0.20 14.90
N ASP A 81 -0.98 -1.09 15.15
CA ASP A 81 -0.06 -1.94 14.39
C ASP A 81 -0.47 -2.12 12.94
N ASN A 82 -1.76 -2.32 12.71
CA ASN A 82 -2.31 -2.40 11.36
C ASN A 82 -2.33 -1.04 10.64
N LEU A 83 -2.28 0.08 11.36
CA LEU A 83 -2.31 1.43 10.78
C LEU A 83 -0.90 2.00 10.52
N ASP A 84 0.09 1.67 11.38
CA ASP A 84 1.40 2.34 11.44
C ASP A 84 2.59 1.43 11.05
N GLY A 85 2.40 0.12 10.94
CA GLY A 85 3.49 -0.86 10.81
C GLY A 85 4.39 -0.71 9.57
N GLU A 86 3.95 -0.04 8.51
CA GLU A 86 4.69 -0.01 7.24
C GLU A 86 5.51 1.25 6.99
N LYS A 87 5.17 2.41 7.59
CA LYS A 87 5.72 3.71 7.13
C LYS A 87 7.20 3.91 7.46
N PHE A 88 7.68 3.34 8.57
CA PHE A 88 9.06 3.52 9.06
C PHE A 88 9.87 2.22 9.16
N ASN A 89 9.37 1.12 8.58
CA ASN A 89 10.16 -0.10 8.37
C ASN A 89 11.12 0.08 7.18
N LEU A 90 12.06 1.01 7.34
CA LEU A 90 13.08 1.30 6.35
C LEU A 90 14.07 0.15 6.30
N LYS A 91 14.35 -0.32 5.08
CA LYS A 91 15.46 -1.21 4.80
C LYS A 91 16.58 -0.40 4.19
N LEU A 92 17.81 -0.64 4.66
CA LEU A 92 18.98 -0.04 4.04
C LEU A 92 19.07 -0.46 2.56
N PRO A 93 19.55 0.43 1.68
CA PRO A 93 19.70 0.10 0.26
C PRO A 93 20.67 -1.07 0.03
N ALA A 94 20.46 -1.85 -1.02
CA ALA A 94 21.33 -2.99 -1.38
C ALA A 94 22.78 -2.55 -1.68
N GLU A 95 22.95 -1.27 -2.02
CA GLU A 95 24.24 -0.62 -2.24
C GLU A 95 25.17 -0.69 -1.01
N VAL A 96 24.62 -0.80 0.21
CA VAL A 96 25.39 -0.99 1.44
C VAL A 96 26.12 -2.33 1.41
N ASP A 97 25.40 -3.41 1.10
CA ASP A 97 25.97 -4.76 0.99
C ASP A 97 26.99 -4.85 -0.16
N GLU A 98 26.67 -4.23 -1.30
CA GLU A 98 27.59 -4.15 -2.44
C GLU A 98 28.89 -3.43 -2.08
N TYR A 99 28.82 -2.35 -1.31
CA TYR A 99 29.99 -1.61 -0.85
C TYR A 99 30.90 -2.49 0.02
N TYR A 100 30.36 -3.20 1.01
CA TYR A 100 31.17 -4.08 1.87
C TYR A 100 31.81 -5.22 1.08
N ALA A 101 31.10 -5.79 0.10
CA ALA A 101 31.65 -6.79 -0.80
C ALA A 101 32.80 -6.24 -1.67
N ILE A 102 32.74 -4.96 -2.07
CA ILE A 102 33.83 -4.29 -2.80
C ILE A 102 34.99 -3.95 -1.84
N LYS A 103 34.69 -3.49 -0.63
CA LYS A 103 35.68 -3.17 0.42
C LYS A 103 36.52 -4.39 0.74
N GLU A 104 35.90 -5.56 0.93
CA GLU A 104 36.60 -6.83 1.16
C GLU A 104 37.52 -7.19 -0.01
N LYS A 105 37.05 -7.05 -1.26
CA LYS A 105 37.88 -7.29 -2.45
C LYS A 105 39.06 -6.32 -2.55
N CYS A 106 38.86 -5.06 -2.22
CA CYS A 106 39.93 -4.06 -2.20
C CYS A 106 40.96 -4.34 -1.10
N LEU A 107 40.52 -4.71 0.10
CA LEU A 107 41.39 -5.13 1.20
C LEU A 107 42.20 -6.38 0.82
N ALA A 108 41.56 -7.39 0.24
CA ALA A 108 42.24 -8.58 -0.28
C ALA A 108 43.25 -8.27 -1.39
N ALA A 109 43.00 -7.21 -2.17
CA ALA A 109 43.91 -6.70 -3.19
C ALA A 109 45.02 -5.77 -2.63
N GLY A 110 45.12 -5.63 -1.31
CA GLY A 110 46.19 -4.88 -0.63
C GLY A 110 45.90 -3.41 -0.37
N TRP A 111 44.65 -2.95 -0.50
CA TRP A 111 44.25 -1.60 -0.07
C TRP A 111 44.30 -1.49 1.46
N GLN A 112 44.73 -0.34 1.97
CA GLN A 112 44.81 -0.06 3.41
C GLN A 112 44.02 1.21 3.76
N PRO A 113 43.17 1.18 4.80
CA PRO A 113 42.46 2.36 5.29
C PRO A 113 43.42 3.48 5.71
N GLY A 114 43.05 4.74 5.46
CA GLY A 114 43.80 5.92 5.87
C GLY A 114 45.06 6.21 5.04
N THR A 115 45.35 5.40 4.02
CA THR A 115 46.45 5.72 3.09
C THR A 115 45.96 6.74 2.07
N PRO A 116 46.53 7.96 2.03
CA PRO A 116 46.07 8.97 1.10
C PRO A 116 46.30 8.53 -0.36
N PRO A 117 45.33 8.72 -1.26
CA PRO A 117 45.53 8.41 -2.66
C PRO A 117 46.64 9.29 -3.26
N ASP A 118 47.43 8.71 -4.16
CA ASP A 118 48.28 9.51 -5.03
C ASP A 118 47.38 10.34 -5.96
N LYS A 119 47.45 11.67 -5.84
CA LYS A 119 46.65 12.62 -6.62
C LYS A 119 46.91 12.51 -8.13
N ALA A 120 48.08 12.02 -8.53
CA ALA A 120 48.43 11.88 -9.95
C ALA A 120 47.91 10.57 -10.55
N ASN A 121 47.93 9.47 -9.79
CA ASN A 121 47.49 8.15 -10.24
C ASN A 121 46.83 7.37 -9.08
N PRO A 122 45.54 7.61 -8.79
CA PRO A 122 44.86 6.88 -7.75
C PRO A 122 44.79 5.39 -8.11
N SER A 123 45.11 4.54 -7.14
CA SER A 123 45.10 3.08 -7.33
C SER A 123 43.72 2.63 -7.82
N PRO A 124 43.64 1.60 -8.68
CA PRO A 124 42.36 1.06 -9.15
C PRO A 124 41.41 0.73 -8.00
N GLN A 125 41.94 0.17 -6.91
CA GLN A 125 41.22 -0.21 -5.70
C GLN A 125 40.61 1.00 -5.00
N HIS A 126 41.39 2.09 -4.87
CA HIS A 126 40.91 3.33 -4.28
C HIS A 126 39.76 3.93 -5.11
N ARG A 127 39.89 3.95 -6.44
CA ARG A 127 38.81 4.42 -7.34
C ARG A 127 37.56 3.56 -7.24
N MET A 128 37.70 2.24 -7.22
CA MET A 128 36.56 1.33 -7.09
C MET A 128 35.84 1.52 -5.76
N LEU A 129 36.58 1.66 -4.66
CA LEU A 129 36.01 1.87 -3.33
C LEU A 129 35.32 3.23 -3.21
N ALA A 130 35.92 4.30 -3.74
CA ALA A 130 35.31 5.62 -3.79
C ALA A 130 34.02 5.64 -4.63
N GLN A 131 34.00 4.95 -5.77
CA GLN A 131 32.80 4.83 -6.58
C GLN A 131 31.69 4.05 -5.87
N ALA A 132 32.05 2.95 -5.19
CA ALA A 132 31.10 2.16 -4.41
C ALA A 132 30.50 2.97 -3.26
N LEU A 133 31.33 3.71 -2.51
CA LEU A 133 30.85 4.57 -1.41
C LEU A 133 29.96 5.70 -1.93
N MET A 134 30.31 6.31 -3.06
CA MET A 134 29.46 7.32 -3.71
C MET A 134 28.11 6.72 -4.12
N LYS A 135 28.07 5.48 -4.61
CA LYS A 135 26.82 4.78 -4.96
C LYS A 135 25.96 4.54 -3.73
N ARG A 136 26.55 4.07 -2.62
CA ARG A 136 25.90 3.93 -1.29
C ARG A 136 25.27 5.26 -0.85
N ALA A 137 26.07 6.32 -0.77
CA ALA A 137 25.60 7.64 -0.38
C ALA A 137 24.48 8.20 -1.29
N ILE A 138 24.50 7.89 -2.60
CA ILE A 138 23.42 8.27 -3.52
C ILE A 138 22.12 7.53 -3.21
N GLY A 139 22.22 6.24 -2.86
CA GLY A 139 21.11 5.38 -2.46
C GLY A 139 20.46 5.80 -1.14
N ASP A 140 21.24 6.38 -0.22
CA ASP A 140 20.74 6.84 1.09
C ASP A 140 19.98 8.17 1.03
N ILE A 141 20.20 8.99 -0.01
CA ILE A 141 19.59 10.32 -0.12
C ILE A 141 18.06 10.31 -0.04
N PRO A 142 17.33 9.42 -0.74
CA PRO A 142 15.89 9.31 -0.57
C PRO A 142 15.47 9.05 0.87
N LEU A 143 16.20 8.20 1.61
CA LEU A 143 15.92 7.86 3.00
C LEU A 143 16.17 9.08 3.90
N VAL A 144 17.33 9.70 3.78
CA VAL A 144 17.69 10.93 4.53
C VAL A 144 16.69 12.04 4.26
N THR A 145 16.33 12.25 2.99
CA THR A 145 15.36 13.28 2.59
C THR A 145 13.96 12.97 3.14
N HIS A 146 13.57 11.70 3.20
CA HIS A 146 12.28 11.28 3.75
C HIS A 146 12.21 11.56 5.26
N ILE A 147 13.21 11.12 6.03
CA ILE A 147 13.28 11.37 7.48
C ILE A 147 13.31 12.87 7.79
N GLN A 148 14.12 13.66 7.08
CA GLN A 148 14.19 15.11 7.28
C GLN A 148 12.85 15.82 7.03
N LYS A 149 12.09 15.39 6.02
CA LYS A 149 10.76 15.93 5.73
C LYS A 149 9.74 15.56 6.82
N GLU A 150 9.78 14.32 7.30
CA GLU A 150 8.86 13.81 8.31
C GLU A 150 9.18 14.34 9.71
N SER A 151 10.43 14.70 10.01
CA SER A 151 10.90 15.11 11.34
C SER A 151 10.06 16.23 11.98
N SER A 152 9.81 17.32 11.26
CA SER A 152 9.04 18.44 11.81
C SER A 152 7.56 18.11 12.02
N GLY A 153 6.97 17.32 11.12
CA GLY A 153 5.58 16.87 11.21
C GLY A 153 5.39 15.90 12.36
N MET A 154 6.29 14.93 12.50
CA MET A 154 6.20 13.88 13.51
C MET A 154 6.41 14.44 14.93
N ASN A 155 7.37 15.34 15.11
CA ASN A 155 7.57 16.06 16.39
C ASN A 155 6.31 16.84 16.82
N LYS A 156 5.61 17.45 15.86
CA LYS A 156 4.36 18.18 16.13
C LYS A 156 3.22 17.24 16.48
N LEU A 157 3.04 16.15 15.75
CA LEU A 157 2.02 15.15 16.03
C LEU A 157 2.20 14.53 17.43
N TYR A 158 3.45 14.25 17.83
CA TYR A 158 3.74 13.70 19.15
C TYR A 158 3.43 14.70 20.27
N SER A 159 3.87 15.96 20.13
CA SER A 159 3.59 16.99 21.15
C SER A 159 2.10 17.32 21.29
N GLN A 160 1.30 17.09 20.25
CA GLN A 160 -0.16 17.26 20.26
C GLN A 160 -0.92 15.96 20.62
N SER A 161 -0.22 14.88 20.99
CA SER A 161 -0.82 13.56 21.26
C SER A 161 -1.68 13.03 20.10
N MET A 162 -1.33 13.39 18.87
CA MET A 162 -2.02 13.00 17.63
C MET A 162 -1.34 11.82 16.91
N CYS A 163 -0.25 11.29 17.44
CA CYS A 163 0.37 10.04 16.98
C CYS A 163 0.54 9.04 18.13
N SER A 164 0.54 7.76 17.80
CA SER A 164 0.77 6.70 18.78
C SER A 164 2.21 6.75 19.29
N VAL A 165 2.43 6.33 20.55
CA VAL A 165 3.79 6.21 21.10
C VAL A 165 4.62 5.22 20.30
N LYS A 166 3.98 4.19 19.72
CA LYS A 166 4.63 3.20 18.87
C LYS A 166 5.10 3.80 17.54
N GLN A 167 4.26 4.61 16.87
CA GLN A 167 4.64 5.34 15.66
C GLN A 167 5.80 6.30 15.93
N TRP A 168 5.75 7.02 17.05
CA TRP A 168 6.84 7.90 17.46
C TRP A 168 8.15 7.13 17.68
N ARG A 169 8.11 5.99 18.39
CA ARG A 169 9.28 5.13 18.58
C ARG A 169 9.80 4.54 17.28
N SER A 170 8.91 4.17 16.36
CA SER A 170 9.26 3.67 15.03
C SER A 170 9.99 4.75 14.21
N TYR A 171 9.48 5.99 14.23
CA TYR A 171 10.18 7.14 13.66
C TYR A 171 11.55 7.36 14.30
N GLN A 172 11.66 7.34 15.64
CA GLN A 172 12.94 7.52 16.33
C GLN A 172 13.95 6.42 15.98
N ALA A 173 13.49 5.16 15.85
CA ALA A 173 14.34 4.06 15.44
C ALA A 173 14.85 4.24 14.00
N ALA A 174 13.97 4.66 13.09
CA ALA A 174 14.32 4.97 11.71
C ALA A 174 15.27 6.18 11.60
N GLU A 175 15.05 7.24 12.40
CA GLU A 175 15.93 8.41 12.49
C GLU A 175 17.31 8.02 13.04
N ALA A 176 17.37 7.18 14.07
CA ALA A 176 18.63 6.67 14.62
C ALA A 176 19.40 5.82 13.61
N MET A 177 18.71 4.93 12.87
CA MET A 177 19.30 4.12 11.81
C MET A 177 19.90 4.99 10.70
N VAL A 178 19.13 5.96 10.18
CA VAL A 178 19.62 6.85 9.11
C VAL A 178 20.75 7.76 9.62
N SER A 179 20.70 8.17 10.90
CA SER A 179 21.77 8.96 11.49
C SER A 179 23.06 8.17 11.66
N SER A 180 23.00 6.88 12.03
CA SER A 180 24.20 6.04 12.10
C SER A 180 24.79 5.82 10.72
N GLU A 181 23.94 5.54 9.72
CA GLU A 181 24.36 5.36 8.33
C GLU A 181 25.09 6.59 7.79
N VAL A 182 24.57 7.79 8.07
CA VAL A 182 25.22 9.05 7.67
C VAL A 182 26.61 9.22 8.28
N GLU A 183 26.78 8.83 9.55
CA GLU A 183 28.06 8.92 10.25
C GLU A 183 29.04 7.82 9.81
N GLU A 184 28.56 6.62 9.53
CA GLU A 184 29.36 5.53 8.95
C GLU A 184 29.93 5.93 7.58
N VAL A 185 29.09 6.44 6.67
CA VAL A 185 29.54 6.90 5.35
C VAL A 185 30.55 8.04 5.47
N ARG A 186 30.41 8.93 6.47
CA ARG A 186 31.40 9.98 6.75
C ARG A 186 32.73 9.41 7.22
N GLY A 187 32.70 8.49 8.18
CA GLY A 187 33.89 7.81 8.68
C GLY A 187 34.62 7.08 7.55
N GLU A 188 33.89 6.33 6.73
CA GLU A 188 34.46 5.60 5.59
C GLU A 188 34.98 6.54 4.49
N ALA A 189 34.33 7.67 4.26
CA ALA A 189 34.83 8.67 3.32
C ALA A 189 36.19 9.22 3.77
N ASP A 190 36.36 9.51 5.07
CA ASP A 190 37.63 9.98 5.62
C ASP A 190 38.71 8.89 5.67
N GLU A 191 38.34 7.60 5.82
CA GLU A 191 39.26 6.47 5.64
C GLU A 191 39.78 6.34 4.21
N ILE A 192 38.95 6.69 3.22
CA ILE A 192 39.33 6.66 1.80
C ILE A 192 40.20 7.88 1.48
N GLU A 193 39.70 9.08 1.74
CA GLU A 193 40.39 10.33 1.48
C GLU A 193 40.09 11.35 2.59
N ALA A 194 41.15 11.84 3.25
CA ALA A 194 41.03 12.77 4.35
C ALA A 194 40.27 14.05 3.96
N GLY A 195 39.19 14.36 4.67
CA GLY A 195 38.34 15.53 4.43
C GLY A 195 37.24 15.29 3.41
N TRP A 196 37.14 14.09 2.84
CA TRP A 196 36.08 13.76 1.90
C TRP A 196 34.71 13.64 2.58
N SER A 197 34.66 13.32 3.88
CA SER A 197 33.43 13.27 4.68
C SER A 197 32.60 14.56 4.63
N GLN A 198 33.28 15.71 4.49
CA GLN A 198 32.63 17.02 4.45
C GLN A 198 31.89 17.29 3.13
N VAL A 199 32.33 16.66 2.04
CA VAL A 199 31.85 16.99 0.68
C VAL A 199 31.07 15.85 0.03
N ILE A 200 31.23 14.60 0.48
CA ILE A 200 30.62 13.42 -0.13
C ILE A 200 29.10 13.54 -0.26
N TRP A 201 28.42 13.99 0.80
CA TRP A 201 26.95 14.15 0.80
C TRP A 201 26.47 15.22 -0.17
N ARG A 202 27.21 16.33 -0.30
CA ARG A 202 26.89 17.39 -1.28
C ARG A 202 27.06 16.87 -2.71
N GLN A 203 28.13 16.12 -2.96
CA GLN A 203 28.39 15.49 -4.26
C GLN A 203 27.31 14.47 -4.58
N ALA A 204 27.00 13.57 -3.64
CA ALA A 204 25.95 12.57 -3.78
C ALA A 204 24.60 13.22 -4.09
N MET A 205 24.24 14.33 -3.43
CA MET A 205 22.99 15.06 -3.69
C MET A 205 22.94 15.68 -5.09
N GLN A 206 24.05 16.21 -5.59
CA GLN A 206 24.14 16.67 -6.97
C GLN A 206 23.95 15.52 -7.96
N TYR A 207 24.60 14.37 -7.73
CA TYR A 207 24.45 13.18 -8.56
C TYR A 207 23.04 12.59 -8.52
N HIS A 208 22.42 12.52 -7.34
CA HIS A 208 21.05 12.04 -7.18
C HIS A 208 20.07 12.89 -8.00
N ASN A 209 20.19 14.21 -7.93
CA ASN A 209 19.35 15.12 -8.71
C ASN A 209 19.58 14.97 -10.22
N MET A 210 20.84 14.80 -10.65
CA MET A 210 21.17 14.57 -12.06
C MET A 210 20.59 13.23 -12.56
N LEU A 211 20.74 12.15 -11.79
CA LEU A 211 20.20 10.83 -12.13
C LEU A 211 18.67 10.86 -12.17
N LYS A 212 18.03 11.53 -11.22
CA LYS A 212 16.59 11.73 -11.19
C LYS A 212 16.10 12.44 -12.46
N GLN A 213 16.73 13.56 -12.84
CA GLN A 213 16.38 14.27 -14.07
C GLN A 213 16.58 13.41 -15.32
N LYS A 214 17.65 12.62 -15.37
CA LYS A 214 17.92 11.71 -16.48
C LYS A 214 16.86 10.61 -16.58
N HIS A 215 16.49 9.99 -15.46
CA HIS A 215 15.44 8.97 -15.42
C HIS A 215 14.08 9.53 -15.80
N GLU A 216 13.73 10.73 -15.33
CA GLU A 216 12.48 11.41 -15.71
C GLU A 216 12.46 11.73 -17.22
N MET A 217 13.58 12.18 -17.79
CA MET A 217 13.70 12.44 -19.23
C MET A 217 13.60 11.16 -20.06
N GLU A 218 14.25 10.07 -19.63
CA GLU A 218 14.21 8.78 -20.30
C GLU A 218 12.81 8.15 -20.23
N GLN A 219 12.15 8.22 -19.07
CA GLN A 219 10.76 7.77 -18.92
C GLN A 219 9.82 8.58 -19.80
N LYS A 220 9.99 9.90 -19.87
CA LYS A 220 9.20 10.76 -20.75
C LYS A 220 9.45 10.43 -22.22
N ALA A 221 10.71 10.24 -22.63
CA ALA A 221 11.05 9.84 -23.99
C ALA A 221 10.50 8.46 -24.35
N ALA A 222 10.54 7.50 -23.43
CA ALA A 222 9.96 6.16 -23.61
C ALA A 222 8.43 6.22 -23.70
N ALA A 223 7.77 7.04 -22.88
CA ALA A 223 6.32 7.26 -22.95
C ALA A 223 5.91 7.93 -24.27
N ASP A 224 6.64 8.95 -24.72
CA ASP A 224 6.40 9.62 -26.00
C ASP A 224 6.63 8.67 -27.19
N ALA A 225 7.65 7.81 -27.12
CA ALA A 225 7.92 6.79 -28.14
C ALA A 225 6.83 5.69 -28.15
N ALA A 226 6.36 5.26 -26.97
CA ALA A 226 5.26 4.31 -26.85
C ALA A 226 3.94 4.90 -27.38
N ALA A 227 3.64 6.16 -27.03
CA ALA A 227 2.46 6.86 -27.53
C ALA A 227 2.50 7.03 -29.06
N LYS A 228 3.67 7.36 -29.64
CA LYS A 228 3.84 7.42 -31.10
C LYS A 228 3.66 6.05 -31.76
N LYS A 229 4.20 4.97 -31.18
CA LYS A 229 3.97 3.60 -31.69
C LYS A 229 2.49 3.22 -31.64
N MET A 230 1.81 3.47 -30.53
CA MET A 230 0.37 3.21 -30.40
C MET A 230 -0.45 4.02 -31.41
N ALA A 231 -0.11 5.29 -31.65
CA ALA A 231 -0.78 6.12 -32.66
C ALA A 231 -0.56 5.60 -34.09
N ILE A 232 0.65 5.15 -34.43
CA ILE A 232 0.96 4.55 -35.73
C ILE A 232 0.20 3.23 -35.91
N ASP A 233 0.15 2.37 -34.89
CA ASP A 233 -0.56 1.09 -34.97
C ASP A 233 -2.08 1.29 -35.07
N GLN A 234 -2.63 2.29 -34.38
CA GLN A 234 -4.03 2.68 -34.55
C GLN A 234 -4.32 3.25 -35.95
N ALA A 235 -3.42 4.06 -36.49
CA ALA A 235 -3.55 4.58 -37.85
C ALA A 235 -3.51 3.43 -38.88
N LYS A 236 -2.56 2.50 -38.76
CA LYS A 236 -2.46 1.31 -39.62
C LYS A 236 -3.69 0.41 -39.54
N LYS A 237 -4.25 0.19 -38.34
CA LYS A 237 -5.48 -0.59 -38.19
C LYS A 237 -6.66 0.08 -38.88
N LYS A 238 -6.79 1.41 -38.80
CA LYS A 238 -7.83 2.17 -39.50
C LYS A 238 -7.67 2.10 -41.02
N THR A 239 -6.44 2.24 -41.55
CA THR A 239 -6.21 2.13 -43.00
C THR A 239 -6.47 0.72 -43.51
N MET A 240 -6.07 -0.33 -42.78
CA MET A 240 -6.36 -1.71 -43.19
C MET A 240 -7.86 -2.03 -43.17
N THR A 241 -8.61 -1.55 -42.18
CA THR A 241 -10.08 -1.74 -42.15
C THR A 241 -10.81 -0.95 -43.24
N GLU A 242 -10.27 0.17 -43.69
CA GLU A 242 -10.82 0.96 -44.79
C GLU A 242 -10.52 0.30 -46.15
N GLU A 243 -9.29 -0.20 -46.36
CA GLU A 243 -8.92 -0.97 -47.54
C GLU A 243 -9.72 -2.28 -47.68
N GLU A 244 -10.00 -2.98 -46.58
CA GLU A 244 -10.84 -4.19 -46.58
C GLU A 244 -12.29 -3.89 -46.97
N LYS A 245 -12.84 -2.75 -46.53
CA LYS A 245 -14.18 -2.30 -46.91
C LYS A 245 -14.26 -1.94 -48.40
N ILE A 246 -13.23 -1.30 -48.95
CA ILE A 246 -13.17 -0.94 -50.37
C ILE A 246 -13.11 -2.22 -51.23
N LYS A 247 -12.26 -3.19 -50.89
CA LYS A 247 -12.19 -4.47 -51.61
C LYS A 247 -13.49 -5.28 -51.54
N ALA A 248 -14.18 -5.26 -50.40
CA ALA A 248 -15.48 -5.91 -50.26
C ALA A 248 -16.56 -5.24 -51.14
N ALA A 249 -16.58 -3.92 -51.19
CA ALA A 249 -17.50 -3.16 -52.05
C ALA A 249 -17.23 -3.40 -53.54
N GLU A 250 -15.95 -3.45 -53.95
CA GLU A 250 -15.56 -3.73 -55.34
C GLU A 250 -15.95 -5.14 -55.78
N LYS A 251 -15.74 -6.14 -54.91
CA LYS A 251 -16.18 -7.52 -55.18
C LYS A 251 -17.70 -7.63 -55.29
N ALA A 252 -18.45 -6.93 -54.44
CA ALA A 252 -19.91 -6.90 -54.50
C ALA A 252 -20.43 -6.20 -55.77
N ALA A 253 -19.79 -5.09 -56.17
CA ALA A 253 -20.12 -4.39 -57.41
C ALA A 253 -19.84 -5.26 -58.65
N ALA A 254 -18.69 -5.95 -58.69
CA ALA A 254 -18.35 -6.85 -59.77
C ALA A 254 -19.33 -8.04 -59.89
N GLU A 255 -19.82 -8.55 -58.76
CA GLU A 255 -20.82 -9.63 -58.75
C GLU A 255 -22.19 -9.16 -59.26
N LEU A 256 -22.62 -7.94 -58.90
CA LEU A 256 -23.85 -7.34 -59.41
C LEU A 256 -23.80 -7.09 -60.92
N ILE A 257 -22.68 -6.58 -61.44
CA ILE A 257 -22.49 -6.38 -62.89
C ILE A 257 -22.56 -7.73 -63.62
N LYS A 258 -21.90 -8.76 -63.08
CA LYS A 258 -21.93 -10.11 -63.66
C LYS A 258 -23.32 -10.75 -63.60
N ALA A 259 -24.11 -10.43 -62.58
CA ALA A 259 -25.51 -10.87 -62.48
C ALA A 259 -26.40 -10.13 -63.49
N GLU A 260 -26.17 -8.82 -63.71
CA GLU A 260 -26.89 -8.03 -64.71
C GLU A 260 -26.60 -8.50 -66.15
N GLU A 261 -25.34 -8.87 -66.45
CA GLU A 261 -24.99 -9.48 -67.74
C GLU A 261 -25.69 -10.82 -67.97
N ARG A 262 -25.73 -11.70 -66.94
CA ARG A 262 -26.48 -12.97 -67.04
C ARG A 262 -27.98 -12.75 -67.21
N GLU A 263 -28.55 -11.72 -66.57
CA GLU A 263 -29.95 -11.36 -66.79
C GLU A 263 -30.21 -10.82 -68.19
N LYS A 264 -29.32 -9.98 -68.73
CA LYS A 264 -29.40 -9.50 -70.11
C LYS A 264 -29.29 -10.65 -71.11
N ASP A 265 -28.38 -11.59 -70.89
CA ASP A 265 -28.24 -12.79 -71.72
C ASP A 265 -29.47 -13.70 -71.60
N SER A 266 -30.05 -13.84 -70.40
CA SER A 266 -31.29 -14.61 -70.19
C SER A 266 -32.52 -13.95 -70.82
N LYS A 267 -32.60 -12.60 -70.84
CA LYS A 267 -33.67 -11.85 -71.51
C LYS A 267 -33.52 -11.89 -73.03
N ASN A 268 -32.29 -11.91 -73.55
CA ASN A 268 -32.01 -12.16 -74.96
C ASN A 268 -32.35 -13.60 -75.36
N ALA A 269 -32.11 -14.59 -74.48
CA ALA A 269 -32.52 -15.97 -74.69
C ALA A 269 -34.05 -16.19 -74.55
N PHE A 270 -34.74 -15.42 -73.70
CA PHE A 270 -36.17 -15.56 -73.44
C PHE A 270 -37.07 -14.83 -74.46
N SER A 271 -36.59 -13.78 -75.14
CA SER A 271 -37.36 -13.18 -76.25
C SER A 271 -37.33 -14.02 -77.54
N GLY A 272 -36.46 -15.04 -77.59
CA GLY A 272 -36.43 -16.09 -78.61
C GLY A 272 -37.38 -17.26 -78.33
N GLY A 273 -38.70 -17.02 -78.32
CA GLY A 273 -39.69 -18.07 -78.57
C GLY A 273 -40.48 -18.58 -77.37
N VAL A 274 -41.63 -17.96 -77.12
CA VAL A 274 -42.76 -18.59 -76.41
C VAL A 274 -43.68 -19.20 -77.45
N LYS A 275 -43.53 -20.52 -77.71
CA LYS A 275 -44.46 -21.30 -78.53
C LYS A 275 -45.60 -21.82 -77.64
N LYS A 276 -46.76 -21.24 -77.88
CA LYS A 276 -48.08 -21.49 -77.26
C LYS A 276 -48.46 -22.98 -77.28
N GLY A 277 -48.94 -23.47 -76.14
CA GLY A 277 -49.38 -24.84 -75.93
C GLY A 277 -50.64 -25.26 -76.70
N PHE A 278 -50.68 -26.57 -76.94
CA PHE A 278 -51.79 -27.48 -77.25
C PHE A 278 -51.24 -28.85 -76.78
N LEU A 279 -51.83 -29.67 -75.92
CA LEU A 279 -53.14 -29.73 -75.31
C LEU A 279 -53.10 -30.62 -74.05
N ASP A 280 -54.03 -30.33 -73.17
CA ASP A 280 -54.87 -31.19 -72.32
C ASP A 280 -54.78 -32.75 -72.36
N SER A 281 -54.88 -33.30 -71.13
CA SER A 281 -55.46 -34.60 -70.72
C SER A 281 -54.69 -35.91 -70.98
N LYS A 282 -54.71 -36.98 -70.15
CA LYS A 282 -55.78 -37.46 -69.25
C LYS A 282 -55.32 -38.58 -68.29
N LYS A 283 -55.70 -38.43 -67.01
CA LYS A 283 -56.17 -39.42 -65.99
C LYS A 283 -55.38 -40.70 -65.64
N GLY A 284 -55.23 -40.87 -64.32
CA GLY A 284 -55.84 -41.97 -63.54
C GLY A 284 -55.45 -41.92 -62.05
N LYS A 285 -56.26 -42.27 -61.03
CA LYS A 285 -57.71 -42.54 -60.83
C LYS A 285 -57.92 -42.80 -59.32
N LYS A 286 -58.94 -42.21 -58.68
CA LYS A 286 -59.71 -42.64 -57.47
C LYS A 286 -60.60 -41.43 -57.09
N LYS A 287 -61.93 -41.48 -57.00
CA LYS A 287 -62.93 -42.55 -56.86
C LYS A 287 -64.13 -42.15 -57.72
#